data_AF-A0A7C0ZFZ6-F1
#
_entry.id   AF-A0A7C0ZFZ6-F1
#
_cell.length_a   1.000
_cell.length_b   1.000
_cell.length_c   1.000
_cell.angle_alpha   90.00
_cell.angle_beta   90.00
_cell.angle_gamma   90.00
#
_symmetry.space_group_name_H-M   'P 1'
#
loop_
_entity.id
_entity.type
_entity.pdbx_description
1 polymer ?
#
loop_
_entity_poly.entity_id
_entity_poly.type
_entity_poly.pdbx_seq_one_letter_code
_entity_poly.pdbx_strand_id
1 'polypeptide(L)' 'MAKEMKISFPGGLRVVAHYKGLVIETDQPVYAGGEGRAPAPFDLFLASIGTCAAYYVLAFCQQR' A
#
# COMPACT_ATOMS: atom_id res chain seq x y z
N MET A 1 -13.60 -10.40 -13.57
CA MET A 1 -12.88 -10.35 -12.27
C MET A 1 -13.34 -9.13 -11.53
N ALA A 2 -13.77 -9.28 -10.27
CA ALA A 2 -14.38 -8.20 -9.50
C ALA A 2 -13.42 -7.01 -9.37
N LYS A 3 -13.91 -5.82 -9.74
CA LYS A 3 -13.21 -4.53 -9.66
C LYS A 3 -13.21 -3.94 -8.24
N GLU A 4 -13.68 -4.71 -7.28
CA GLU A 4 -14.01 -4.28 -5.93
C GLU A 4 -12.80 -4.43 -5.01
N MET A 5 -12.58 -3.42 -4.17
CA MET A 5 -11.64 -3.47 -3.06
C MET A 5 -12.42 -3.76 -1.79
N LYS A 6 -12.02 -4.78 -1.03
CA LYS A 6 -12.59 -5.07 0.29
C LYS A 6 -11.64 -4.61 1.38
N ILE A 7 -12.17 -3.91 2.37
CA ILE A 7 -11.39 -3.45 3.53
C ILE A 7 -11.74 -4.31 4.74
N SER A 8 -10.73 -4.69 5.52
CA SER A 8 -10.89 -5.46 6.75
C SER A 8 -10.05 -4.87 7.89
N PHE A 9 -10.51 -5.11 9.12
CA PHE A 9 -9.95 -4.54 10.35
C PHE A 9 -9.59 -5.68 11.31
N PRO A 10 -8.36 -6.24 11.23
CA PRO A 10 -7.96 -7.41 12.02
C PRO A 10 -7.68 -7.11 13.51
N GLY A 11 -7.98 -5.89 13.98
CA GLY A 11 -7.72 -5.42 15.34
C GLY A 11 -6.46 -4.56 15.44
N GLY A 12 -6.39 -3.77 16.52
CA GLY A 12 -5.44 -2.67 16.64
C GLY A 12 -5.81 -1.52 15.69
N LEU A 13 -4.81 -0.78 15.21
CA LEU A 13 -4.97 0.27 14.19
C LEU A 13 -4.58 -0.20 12.78
N ARG A 14 -4.67 -1.51 12.54
CA ARG A 14 -4.38 -2.14 11.25
C ARG A 14 -5.57 -2.04 10.31
N VAL A 15 -5.28 -1.75 9.04
CA VAL A 15 -6.27 -1.74 7.95
C VAL A 15 -5.71 -2.55 6.80
N VAL A 16 -6.49 -3.53 6.33
CA VAL A 16 -6.05 -4.45 5.27
C VAL A 16 -6.99 -4.34 4.07
N ALA A 17 -6.42 -4.02 2.91
CA ALA A 17 -7.14 -3.99 1.65
C ALA A 17 -6.90 -5.29 0.85
N HIS A 18 -8.00 -5.91 0.42
CA HIS A 18 -8.01 -7.06 -0.48
C HIS A 18 -8.40 -6.56 -1.87
N TYR A 19 -7.44 -6.54 -2.80
CA TYR A 19 -7.63 -5.96 -4.12
C TYR A 19 -6.96 -6.80 -5.20
N LYS A 20 -7.72 -7.21 -6.22
CA LYS A 20 -7.22 -8.02 -7.36
C LYS A 20 -6.45 -9.30 -6.93
N GLY A 21 -6.88 -9.94 -5.84
CA GLY A 21 -6.21 -11.14 -5.31
C GLY A 21 -4.95 -10.85 -4.48
N LEU A 22 -4.60 -9.57 -4.29
CA LEU A 22 -3.51 -9.13 -3.43
C LEU A 22 -4.05 -8.71 -2.07
N VAL A 23 -3.24 -8.95 -1.04
CA VAL A 23 -3.45 -8.45 0.31
C VAL A 23 -2.47 -7.30 0.53
N ILE A 24 -3.00 -6.13 0.88
CA ILE A 24 -2.23 -4.92 1.14
C ILE A 24 -2.46 -4.57 2.61
N GLU A 25 -1.43 -4.78 3.42
CA GLU A 25 -1.48 -4.50 4.85
C GLU A 25 -0.99 -3.08 5.13
N THR A 26 -1.68 -2.39 6.03
CA THR A 26 -1.27 -1.10 6.57
C THR A 26 -1.48 -1.08 8.07
N ASP A 27 -0.64 -0.32 8.78
CA ASP A 27 -0.70 -0.18 10.22
C ASP A 27 -0.20 1.21 10.62
N GLN A 28 -0.84 1.79 11.62
CA GLN A 28 -0.36 3.04 12.16
C GLN A 28 0.98 2.81 12.90
N PRO A 29 1.86 3.81 12.91
CA PRO A 29 3.12 3.71 13.64
C PRO A 29 2.86 3.66 15.15
N VAL A 30 3.84 3.14 15.91
CA VAL A 30 3.77 2.98 17.37
C VAL A 30 3.45 4.30 18.09
N TYR A 31 4.05 5.40 17.66
CA TYR A 31 3.80 6.73 18.25
C TYR A 31 2.36 7.23 18.03
N ALA A 32 1.64 6.65 17.06
CA ALA A 32 0.24 6.94 16.77
C ALA A 32 -0.72 5.85 17.30
N GLY A 33 -0.22 4.93 18.14
CA GLY A 33 -1.02 3.88 18.80
C GLY A 33 -1.22 2.61 17.98
N GLY A 34 -0.56 2.45 16.83
CA GLY A 34 -0.57 1.20 16.07
C GLY A 34 0.57 0.26 16.48
N GLU A 35 0.67 -0.89 15.81
CA GLU A 35 1.71 -1.89 16.13
C GLU A 35 2.98 -1.69 15.28
N GLY A 36 2.95 -0.79 14.29
CA GLY A 36 4.05 -0.55 13.36
C GLY A 36 4.45 -1.76 12.52
N ARG A 37 3.52 -2.71 12.28
CA ARG A 37 3.81 -3.99 11.58
C ARG A 37 3.78 -3.89 10.05
N ALA A 38 3.21 -2.80 9.53
CA ALA A 38 3.07 -2.49 8.12
C ALA A 38 3.21 -0.97 7.93
N PRO A 39 3.49 -0.46 6.72
CA PRO A 39 3.52 0.97 6.48
C PRO A 39 2.18 1.63 6.85
N ALA A 40 2.22 2.89 7.29
CA ALA A 40 1.00 3.65 7.44
C ALA A 40 0.31 3.80 6.07
N PRO A 41 -1.04 3.91 6.02
CA PRO A 41 -1.74 4.13 4.75
C PRO A 41 -1.22 5.33 3.96
N PHE A 42 -0.81 6.39 4.65
CA PHE A 42 -0.23 7.58 4.02
C PHE A 42 1.14 7.30 3.39
N ASP A 43 2.03 6.59 4.09
CA ASP A 43 3.33 6.21 3.56
C ASP A 43 3.19 5.30 2.33
N LEU A 44 2.25 4.34 2.39
CA LEU A 44 1.92 3.48 1.26
C LEU A 44 1.40 4.28 0.07
N PHE A 45 0.57 5.31 0.30
CA PHE A 45 0.08 6.20 -0.76
C PHE A 45 1.25 6.95 -1.43
N LEU A 46 2.17 7.53 -0.65
CA LEU A 46 3.37 8.18 -1.20
C LEU A 46 4.25 7.20 -1.98
N ALA A 47 4.47 5.99 -1.45
CA ALA A 47 5.22 4.95 -2.14
C ALA A 47 4.56 4.54 -3.46
N SER A 48 3.23 4.50 -3.52
CA SER A 48 2.49 4.20 -4.75
C SER A 48 2.75 5.26 -5.84
N ILE A 49 2.82 6.54 -5.46
CA ILE A 49 3.14 7.63 -6.39
C ILE A 49 4.58 7.49 -6.89
N GLY A 50 5.54 7.30 -5.98
CA GLY A 50 6.95 7.14 -6.32
C GLY A 50 7.20 5.95 -7.26
N THR A 51 6.56 4.81 -6.99
CA THR A 51 6.67 3.62 -7.83
C THR A 51 6.00 3.79 -9.20
N CYS A 52 4.86 4.48 -9.29
CA CYS A 52 4.25 4.83 -10.57
C CYS A 52 5.19 5.68 -11.43
N ALA A 53 5.79 6.73 -10.85
CA ALA A 53 6.72 7.60 -11.55
C ALA A 53 7.99 6.83 -11.98
N ALA A 54 8.58 6.05 -11.07
CA ALA A 54 9.79 5.28 -11.32
C ALA A 54 9.60 4.24 -12.45
N TYR A 55 8.40 3.63 -12.56
CA TYR A 55 8.09 2.71 -13.65
C TYR A 55 8.26 3.37 -15.03
N TYR A 56 7.76 4.59 -15.22
CA TYR A 56 7.90 5.31 -16.49
C TYR A 56 9.36 5.68 -16.80
N VAL A 57 10.12 6.08 -15.78
CA VAL A 57 11.56 6.33 -15.92
C VAL A 57 12.29 5.05 -16.36
N LEU A 58 12.02 3.93 -15.69
CA LEU A 58 12.60 2.63 -16.03
C LEU A 58 12.26 2.21 -17.47
N ALA A 59 10.98 2.31 -17.86
CA ALA A 59 10.53 1.96 -19.21
C ALA A 59 11.24 2.79 -20.29
N PHE A 60 11.46 4.09 -20.06
CA PHE A 60 12.19 4.96 -20.96
C PHE A 60 13.68 4.58 -21.10
N CYS A 61 14.32 4.17 -20.00
CA CYS A 61 15.71 3.71 -20.03
C CYS A 61 15.88 2.39 -20.79
N GLN A 62 14.88 1.49 -20.74
CA GLN A 62 14.93 0.19 -21.41
C GLN A 62 14.66 0.23 -22.92
N GLN A 63 14.02 1.30 -23.42
CA GLN A 63 13.73 1.48 -24.85
C GLN A 63 14.89 2.11 -25.63
N ARG A 64 16.02 2.37 -24.99
CA ARG A 64 17.26 2.89 -25.59
C ARG A 64 18.34 1.83 -25.60
#